data_AF-A0A0K0EMR0-F1
#
_entry.id   AF-A0A0K0EMR0-F1
#
_cell.length_a   1.000
_cell.length_b   1.000
_cell.length_c   1.000
_cell.angle_alpha   90.00
_cell.angle_beta   90.00
_cell.angle_gamma   90.00
#
_symmetry.space_group_name_H-M   'P 1'
#
loop_
_entity.id
_entity.type
_entity.pdbx_description
1 polymer ?
#
loop_
_entity_poly.entity_id
_entity_poly.type
_entity_poly.pdbx_seq_one_letter_code
_entity_poly.pdbx_strand_id
1 'polypeptide(L)'
;MNNQIISEKGFRLRAPFWPHAVIFFGFFEFFITTYIMTICWKFYTIAANILPTMFVIFQNTVKSKQLAGGSDFTWTIEMENELLSYQNSLIYVYVVSVFVILLTMVYVSSQFVSVEYNNDPDKTYPYCMDHKNISIVCAVFLIIFILINFLLITNLWVSCAKPYALFQEKYNNAIHEESLWDSIVEKYNCINDEDKEVHKSERCDTIVSKTVMPQIWLDIMFYSYGILHLIALIIFGFINQNCNTMDKIIDEEEINDVKTILLDKDFNHIHKC
;
A
#
# COMPACT_ATOMS: atom_id res chain seq x y z
N MET A 1 -22.30 -11.79 37.05
CA MET A 1 -21.40 -10.74 36.52
C MET A 1 -20.20 -11.44 35.90
N ASN A 2 -20.07 -11.34 34.58
CA ASN A 2 -19.53 -12.39 33.74
C ASN A 2 -18.08 -12.07 33.31
N ASN A 3 -17.12 -12.27 34.22
CA ASN A 3 -15.70 -12.06 33.91
C ASN A 3 -15.21 -13.02 32.81
N GLN A 4 -15.88 -14.15 32.60
CA GLN A 4 -15.58 -15.07 31.50
C GLN A 4 -15.97 -14.51 30.12
N ILE A 5 -17.08 -13.75 30.01
CA ILE A 5 -17.46 -13.12 28.72
C ILE A 5 -16.45 -12.04 28.31
N ILE A 6 -15.84 -11.33 29.27
CA ILE A 6 -14.83 -10.31 28.94
C ILE A 6 -13.52 -10.98 28.47
N SER A 7 -13.14 -12.11 29.09
CA SER A 7 -11.98 -12.90 28.68
C SER A 7 -12.08 -13.43 27.25
N GLU A 8 -13.27 -13.79 26.78
CA GLU A 8 -13.43 -14.27 25.40
C GLU A 8 -13.34 -13.16 24.34
N LYS A 9 -13.56 -11.89 24.71
CA LYS A 9 -13.47 -10.71 23.82
C LYS A 9 -12.07 -10.08 23.74
N GLY A 10 -11.03 -10.81 24.14
CA GLY A 10 -9.64 -10.34 24.03
C GLY A 10 -9.16 -10.17 22.59
N PHE A 11 -8.09 -9.39 22.40
CA PHE A 11 -7.39 -9.21 21.12
C PHE A 11 -6.93 -10.57 20.55
N ARG A 12 -7.36 -10.93 19.34
CA ARG A 12 -7.04 -12.21 18.70
C ARG A 12 -6.68 -12.03 17.23
N LEU A 13 -5.39 -12.23 16.91
CA LEU A 13 -4.87 -12.20 15.55
C LEU A 13 -5.01 -13.56 14.83
N ARG A 14 -6.13 -14.28 15.04
CA ARG A 14 -6.40 -15.55 14.35
C ARG A 14 -6.94 -15.30 12.93
N ALA A 15 -7.08 -16.35 12.12
CA ALA A 15 -7.59 -16.24 10.76
C ALA A 15 -8.90 -15.44 10.70
N PRO A 16 -9.15 -14.67 9.62
CA PRO A 16 -10.39 -13.92 9.43
C PRO A 16 -11.56 -14.90 9.45
N PHE A 17 -12.34 -14.95 10.53
CA PHE A 17 -13.56 -15.78 10.55
C PHE A 17 -14.81 -14.94 10.29
N TRP A 18 -14.67 -13.62 10.38
CA TRP A 18 -15.79 -12.68 10.40
C TRP A 18 -15.79 -11.78 9.17
N PRO A 19 -16.87 -11.79 8.37
CA PRO A 19 -16.99 -10.97 7.17
C PRO A 19 -16.75 -9.48 7.45
N HIS A 20 -17.27 -8.94 8.56
CA HIS A 20 -17.12 -7.53 8.92
C HIS A 20 -15.65 -7.10 9.12
N ALA A 21 -14.82 -7.95 9.74
CA ALA A 21 -13.41 -7.66 9.94
C ALA A 21 -12.67 -7.59 8.60
N VAL A 22 -12.97 -8.54 7.71
CA VAL A 22 -12.38 -8.57 6.36
C VAL A 22 -12.85 -7.41 5.51
N ILE A 23 -14.14 -7.07 5.56
CA ILE A 23 -14.69 -5.92 4.84
C ILE A 23 -14.02 -4.64 5.32
N PHE A 24 -13.90 -4.43 6.64
CA PHE A 24 -13.22 -3.27 7.21
C PHE A 24 -11.77 -3.18 6.72
N PHE A 25 -11.01 -4.27 6.88
CA PHE A 25 -9.60 -4.30 6.47
C PHE A 25 -9.44 -4.12 4.95
N GLY A 26 -10.32 -4.72 4.15
CA GLY A 26 -10.32 -4.59 2.70
C GLY A 26 -10.63 -3.17 2.23
N PHE A 27 -11.62 -2.49 2.82
CA PHE A 27 -11.89 -1.08 2.51
C PHE A 27 -10.75 -0.16 2.96
N PHE A 28 -10.18 -0.42 4.13
CA PHE A 28 -9.00 0.28 4.61
C PHE A 28 -7.84 0.16 3.62
N GLU A 29 -7.51 -1.07 3.23
CA GLU A 29 -6.43 -1.39 2.30
C GLU A 29 -6.66 -0.73 0.94
N PHE A 30 -7.90 -0.81 0.43
CA PHE A 30 -8.28 -0.15 -0.81
C PHE A 30 -8.04 1.36 -0.75
N PHE A 31 -8.47 2.02 0.33
CA PHE A 31 -8.32 3.45 0.51
C PHE A 31 -6.85 3.88 0.60
N ILE A 32 -6.08 3.27 1.51
CA ILE A 32 -4.70 3.68 1.74
C ILE A 32 -3.81 3.40 0.53
N THR A 33 -3.98 2.25 -0.11
CA THR A 33 -3.17 1.87 -1.27
C THR A 33 -3.57 2.67 -2.51
N THR A 34 -4.85 3.04 -2.68
CA THR A 34 -5.27 3.98 -3.74
C THR A 34 -4.66 5.37 -3.54
N TYR A 35 -4.62 5.86 -2.30
CA TYR A 35 -3.98 7.14 -1.97
C TYR A 35 -2.49 7.15 -2.33
N ILE A 36 -1.74 6.13 -1.89
CA ILE A 36 -0.31 5.96 -2.23
C ILE A 36 -0.11 5.86 -3.74
N MET A 37 -0.88 4.99 -4.42
CA MET A 37 -0.83 4.81 -5.87
C MET A 37 -1.03 6.13 -6.60
N THR A 38 -2.00 6.94 -6.18
CA THR A 38 -2.32 8.23 -6.81
C THR A 38 -1.18 9.23 -6.67
N ILE A 39 -0.57 9.31 -5.48
CA ILE A 39 0.58 10.19 -5.24
C ILE A 39 1.76 9.76 -6.11
N CYS A 40 2.14 8.48 -6.09
CA CYS A 40 3.23 7.95 -6.90
C CYS A 40 3.01 8.20 -8.38
N TRP A 41 1.79 7.95 -8.88
CA TRP A 41 1.44 8.20 -10.28
C TRP A 41 1.57 9.67 -10.67
N LYS A 42 1.11 10.58 -9.80
CA LYS A 42 1.17 12.02 -10.06
C LYS A 42 2.62 12.50 -10.16
N PHE A 43 3.47 12.13 -9.21
CA PHE A 43 4.89 12.51 -9.22
C PHE A 43 5.66 11.82 -10.35
N TYR A 44 5.35 10.55 -10.65
CA TYR A 44 5.93 9.85 -11.79
C TYR A 44 5.61 10.55 -13.10
N THR A 45 4.35 10.95 -13.31
CA THR A 45 3.93 11.64 -14.54
C THR A 45 4.64 12.99 -14.69
N ILE A 46 4.82 13.72 -13.59
CA ILE A 46 5.58 14.98 -13.61
C ILE A 46 7.04 14.71 -13.97
N ALA A 47 7.68 13.75 -13.28
CA ALA A 47 9.06 13.36 -13.53
C ALA A 47 9.29 12.90 -14.97
N ALA A 48 8.44 12.01 -15.49
CA ALA A 48 8.54 11.45 -16.83
C ALA A 48 8.46 12.52 -17.95
N ASN A 49 7.75 13.61 -17.68
CA ASN A 49 7.57 14.69 -18.65
C ASN A 49 8.65 15.77 -18.53
N ILE A 50 9.07 16.11 -17.32
CA ILE A 50 9.98 17.25 -17.08
C ILE A 50 11.44 16.82 -17.09
N LEU A 51 11.78 15.63 -16.58
CA LEU A 51 13.18 15.18 -16.51
C LEU A 51 13.89 15.18 -17.87
N PRO A 52 13.31 14.67 -18.97
CA PRO A 52 13.98 14.70 -20.27
C PRO A 52 14.32 16.11 -20.73
N THR A 53 13.40 17.05 -20.57
CA THR A 53 13.63 18.47 -20.87
C THR A 53 14.74 19.05 -19.99
N MET A 54 14.71 18.73 -18.69
CA MET A 54 15.74 19.20 -17.76
C MET A 54 17.13 18.63 -18.07
N PHE A 55 17.23 17.37 -18.52
CA PHE A 55 18.50 16.78 -18.93
C PHE A 55 19.09 17.53 -20.13
N VAL A 56 18.26 17.93 -21.09
CA VAL A 56 18.68 18.77 -22.22
C VAL A 56 19.16 20.15 -21.73
N ILE A 57 18.41 20.79 -20.82
CA ILE A 57 18.81 22.09 -20.23
C ILE A 57 20.15 21.98 -19.50
N PHE A 58 20.36 20.94 -18.71
CA PHE A 58 21.61 20.73 -17.98
C PHE A 58 22.78 20.48 -18.93
N GLN A 59 22.59 19.66 -19.96
CA GLN A 59 23.62 19.42 -20.99
C GLN A 59 23.94 20.70 -21.78
N ASN A 60 22.95 21.52 -22.11
CA ASN A 60 23.17 22.81 -22.78
C ASN A 60 23.90 23.81 -21.88
N THR A 61 23.57 23.84 -20.59
CA THR A 61 24.26 24.67 -19.60
C THR A 61 25.75 24.30 -19.52
N VAL A 62 26.09 23.01 -19.48
CA VAL A 62 27.49 22.55 -19.52
C VAL A 62 28.20 23.09 -20.75
N LYS A 63 27.61 22.91 -21.94
CA LYS A 63 28.22 23.38 -23.21
C LYS A 63 28.40 24.90 -23.22
N SER A 64 27.39 25.65 -22.80
CA SER A 64 27.43 27.12 -22.74
C SER A 64 28.51 27.63 -21.78
N LYS A 65 28.60 27.06 -20.57
CA LYS A 65 29.63 27.43 -19.58
C LYS A 65 31.04 27.08 -20.05
N GLN A 66 31.22 25.90 -20.66
CA GLN A 66 32.49 25.52 -21.28
C GLN A 66 32.93 26.50 -22.37
N LEU A 67 31.99 26.98 -23.20
CA LEU A 67 32.26 28.02 -24.20
C LEU A 67 32.61 29.37 -23.58
N ALA A 68 32.01 29.70 -22.43
CA ALA A 68 32.30 30.92 -21.68
C ALA A 68 33.58 30.84 -20.82
N GLY A 69 34.29 29.71 -20.83
CA GLY A 69 35.50 29.48 -20.03
C GLY A 69 35.24 29.22 -18.53
N GLY A 70 33.99 28.99 -18.14
CA GLY A 70 33.62 28.60 -16.77
C GLY A 70 33.42 27.09 -16.66
N SER A 71 34.04 26.43 -15.67
CA SER A 71 33.96 24.97 -15.48
C SER A 71 33.12 24.53 -14.27
N ASP A 72 32.37 25.44 -13.65
CA ASP A 72 31.75 25.16 -12.34
C ASP A 72 30.51 24.25 -12.43
N PHE A 73 29.79 24.28 -13.57
CA PHE A 73 28.60 23.45 -13.76
C PHE A 73 28.95 22.12 -14.41
N THR A 74 28.74 21.03 -13.67
CA THR A 74 28.95 19.66 -14.14
C THR A 74 27.62 18.90 -14.23
N TRP A 75 27.41 18.21 -15.33
CA TRP A 75 26.33 17.24 -15.52
C TRP A 75 26.94 15.94 -16.05
N THR A 76 26.63 14.82 -15.41
CA THR A 76 27.23 13.52 -15.70
C THR A 76 26.14 12.46 -15.87
N ILE A 77 26.47 11.36 -16.54
CA ILE A 77 25.52 10.26 -16.79
C ILE A 77 25.13 9.58 -15.46
N GLU A 78 26.02 9.57 -14.47
CA GLU A 78 25.77 9.05 -13.14
C GLU A 78 24.66 9.84 -12.42
N MET A 79 24.67 11.18 -12.54
CA MET A 79 23.63 12.05 -11.99
C MET A 79 22.28 11.85 -12.69
N GLU A 80 22.31 11.64 -14.01
CA GLU A 80 21.11 11.33 -14.79
C GLU A 80 20.49 10.00 -14.35
N ASN A 81 21.32 8.95 -14.23
CA ASN A 81 20.91 7.64 -13.75
C ASN A 81 20.31 7.67 -12.34
N GLU A 82 20.77 8.58 -11.48
CA GLU A 82 20.22 8.74 -10.14
C GLU A 82 18.77 9.26 -10.16
N LEU A 83 18.47 10.24 -11.02
CA LEU A 83 17.10 10.74 -11.20
C LEU A 83 16.19 9.73 -11.90
N LEU A 84 16.72 8.99 -12.87
CA LEU A 84 16.01 7.89 -13.52
C LEU A 84 15.72 6.74 -12.54
N SER A 85 16.65 6.44 -11.63
CA SER A 85 16.45 5.44 -10.56
C SER A 85 15.34 5.86 -9.60
N TYR A 86 15.26 7.15 -9.25
CA TYR A 86 14.13 7.71 -8.49
C TYR A 86 12.80 7.52 -9.25
N GLN A 87 12.76 7.87 -10.53
CA GLN A 87 11.57 7.70 -11.37
C GLN A 87 11.14 6.23 -11.43
N ASN A 88 12.09 5.31 -11.57
CA ASN A 88 11.83 3.86 -11.57
C ASN A 88 11.28 3.38 -10.21
N SER A 89 11.78 3.93 -9.11
CA SER A 89 11.27 3.59 -7.78
C SER A 89 9.80 3.98 -7.59
N LEU A 90 9.38 5.13 -8.13
CA LEU A 90 7.97 5.55 -8.10
C LEU A 90 7.06 4.60 -8.88
N ILE A 91 7.47 4.17 -10.08
CA ILE A 91 6.66 3.26 -10.88
C ILE A 91 6.58 1.86 -10.25
N TYR A 92 7.63 1.39 -9.57
CA TYR A 92 7.56 0.12 -8.84
C TYR A 92 6.55 0.16 -7.70
N VAL A 93 6.54 1.23 -6.90
CA VAL A 93 5.53 1.42 -5.83
C VAL A 93 4.13 1.47 -6.42
N TYR A 94 3.94 2.17 -7.53
CA TYR A 94 2.66 2.23 -8.25
C TYR A 94 2.20 0.84 -8.71
N VAL A 95 3.05 0.08 -9.41
CA VAL A 95 2.71 -1.24 -9.95
C VAL A 95 2.36 -2.21 -8.83
N VAL A 96 3.18 -2.27 -7.77
CA VAL A 96 2.89 -3.14 -6.60
C VAL A 96 1.60 -2.72 -5.92
N SER A 97 1.32 -1.42 -5.80
CA SER A 97 0.05 -0.92 -5.25
C SER A 97 -1.17 -1.36 -6.08
N VAL A 98 -1.06 -1.39 -7.41
CA VAL A 98 -2.13 -1.94 -8.27
C VAL A 98 -2.37 -3.42 -7.97
N PHE A 99 -1.32 -4.22 -7.84
CA PHE A 99 -1.45 -5.63 -7.48
C PHE A 99 -2.07 -5.83 -6.10
N VAL A 100 -1.68 -5.02 -5.11
CA VAL A 100 -2.29 -5.04 -3.77
C VAL A 100 -3.79 -4.75 -3.86
N ILE A 101 -4.21 -3.73 -4.60
CA ILE A 101 -5.64 -3.41 -4.80
C ILE A 101 -6.39 -4.59 -5.43
N LEU A 102 -5.84 -5.21 -6.47
CA LEU A 102 -6.45 -6.36 -7.13
C LEU A 102 -6.57 -7.56 -6.18
N LEU A 103 -5.52 -7.86 -5.41
CA LEU A 103 -5.54 -8.92 -4.40
C LEU A 103 -6.57 -8.63 -3.30
N THR A 104 -6.69 -7.37 -2.86
CA THR A 104 -7.71 -6.95 -1.89
C THR A 104 -9.11 -7.14 -2.46
N MET A 105 -9.36 -6.81 -3.72
CA MET A 105 -10.65 -7.08 -4.37
C MET A 105 -10.96 -8.57 -4.35
N VAL A 106 -10.04 -9.43 -4.76
CA VAL A 106 -10.22 -10.89 -4.76
C VAL A 106 -10.50 -11.40 -3.33
N TYR A 107 -9.75 -10.92 -2.35
CA TYR A 107 -9.89 -11.31 -0.95
C TYR A 107 -11.23 -10.87 -0.33
N VAL A 108 -11.72 -9.68 -0.66
CA VAL A 108 -13.05 -9.22 -0.24
C VAL A 108 -14.15 -9.96 -0.99
N SER A 109 -14.00 -10.16 -2.31
CA SER A 109 -14.98 -10.90 -3.12
C SER A 109 -15.15 -12.35 -2.69
N SER A 110 -14.06 -13.03 -2.27
CA SER A 110 -14.16 -14.40 -1.76
C SER A 110 -15.08 -14.51 -0.54
N GLN A 111 -15.32 -13.41 0.18
CA GLN A 111 -16.22 -13.39 1.33
C GLN A 111 -17.69 -13.46 0.96
N PHE A 112 -18.09 -12.96 -0.20
CA PHE A 112 -19.49 -12.97 -0.62
C PHE A 112 -19.95 -14.32 -1.20
N VAL A 113 -19.00 -15.17 -1.60
CA VAL A 113 -19.29 -16.50 -2.15
C VAL A 113 -19.44 -17.54 -1.05
N SER A 114 -18.83 -17.35 0.12
CA SER A 114 -18.63 -18.40 1.13
C SER A 114 -19.31 -18.12 2.48
N VAL A 115 -20.52 -17.55 2.49
CA VAL A 115 -21.25 -17.26 3.73
C VAL A 115 -22.25 -18.37 4.04
N GLU A 116 -21.99 -19.12 5.12
CA GLU A 116 -22.97 -20.08 5.68
C GLU A 116 -23.68 -19.49 6.90
N TYR A 117 -24.95 -19.88 7.07
CA TYR A 117 -25.76 -19.51 8.24
C TYR A 117 -25.31 -20.34 9.45
N ASN A 118 -24.81 -19.65 10.47
CA ASN A 118 -24.41 -20.22 11.74
C ASN A 118 -25.67 -20.53 12.57
N ASN A 119 -25.99 -21.83 12.72
CA ASN A 119 -27.17 -22.32 13.44
C ASN A 119 -27.10 -22.22 14.97
N ASP A 120 -26.05 -21.62 15.53
CA ASP A 120 -25.84 -21.49 16.98
C ASP A 120 -26.62 -20.28 17.54
N PRO A 121 -27.75 -20.49 18.27
CA PRO A 121 -28.60 -19.40 18.76
C PRO A 121 -27.93 -18.55 19.85
N ASP A 122 -26.87 -19.04 20.49
CA ASP A 122 -26.17 -18.34 21.58
C ASP A 122 -25.17 -17.30 21.06
N LYS A 123 -24.86 -17.29 19.77
CA LYS A 123 -23.95 -16.32 19.16
C LYS A 123 -24.73 -15.17 18.53
N THR A 124 -24.28 -13.95 18.83
CA THR A 124 -24.93 -12.69 18.44
C THR A 124 -25.06 -12.49 16.93
N TYR A 125 -24.37 -13.27 16.11
CA TYR A 125 -24.30 -13.06 14.68
C TYR A 125 -24.30 -14.38 13.89
N PRO A 126 -25.12 -14.47 12.82
CA PRO A 126 -25.50 -15.74 12.21
C PRO A 126 -24.67 -16.14 10.98
N TYR A 127 -23.48 -15.58 10.73
CA TYR A 127 -22.75 -15.84 9.49
C TYR A 127 -21.26 -16.10 9.72
N CYS A 128 -20.75 -17.22 9.19
CA CYS A 128 -19.32 -17.57 9.23
C CYS A 128 -18.81 -17.99 7.84
N MET A 129 -17.49 -17.94 7.67
CA MET A 129 -16.84 -18.34 6.42
C MET A 129 -16.75 -19.86 6.29
N ASP A 130 -17.23 -20.39 5.16
CA ASP A 130 -17.19 -21.81 4.81
C ASP A 130 -15.76 -22.28 4.43
N HIS A 131 -15.07 -21.54 3.55
CA HIS A 131 -13.76 -21.95 3.03
C HIS A 131 -12.56 -21.29 3.74
N LYS A 132 -12.33 -21.70 4.98
CA LYS A 132 -11.21 -21.23 5.82
C LYS A 132 -9.84 -21.27 5.12
N ASN A 133 -9.52 -22.35 4.40
CA ASN A 133 -8.22 -22.51 3.76
C ASN A 133 -7.97 -21.48 2.65
N ILE A 134 -8.98 -21.23 1.80
CA ILE A 134 -8.87 -20.24 0.71
C ILE A 134 -8.67 -18.84 1.30
N SER A 135 -9.45 -18.48 2.31
CA SER A 135 -9.33 -17.17 2.96
C SER A 135 -7.97 -16.96 3.62
N ILE A 136 -7.44 -18.00 4.29
CA ILE A 136 -6.09 -17.95 4.89
C ILE A 136 -5.03 -17.76 3.81
N VAL A 137 -5.08 -18.51 2.71
CA VAL A 137 -4.12 -18.38 1.61
C VAL A 137 -4.16 -16.97 1.03
N CYS A 138 -5.35 -16.46 0.69
CA CYS A 138 -5.50 -15.10 0.18
C CYS A 138 -4.99 -14.04 1.17
N ALA A 139 -5.25 -14.20 2.47
CA ALA A 139 -4.77 -13.29 3.50
C ALA A 139 -3.24 -13.29 3.61
N VAL A 140 -2.59 -14.47 3.56
CA VAL A 140 -1.12 -14.58 3.57
C VAL A 140 -0.51 -13.90 2.35
N PHE A 141 -1.07 -14.14 1.15
CA PHE A 141 -0.62 -13.46 -0.06
C PHE A 141 -0.78 -11.94 0.03
N LEU A 142 -1.92 -11.46 0.51
CA LEU A 142 -2.16 -10.02 0.68
C LEU A 142 -1.14 -9.40 1.64
N ILE A 143 -0.87 -10.03 2.79
CA ILE A 143 0.12 -9.55 3.77
C ILE A 143 1.52 -9.47 3.15
N ILE A 144 1.93 -10.48 2.37
CA ILE A 144 3.23 -10.46 1.69
C ILE A 144 3.35 -9.24 0.77
N PHE A 145 2.31 -8.96 -0.03
CA PHE A 145 2.33 -7.82 -0.95
C PHE A 145 2.25 -6.46 -0.24
N ILE A 146 1.51 -6.35 0.86
CA ILE A 146 1.51 -5.16 1.74
C ILE A 146 2.92 -4.90 2.27
N LEU A 147 3.61 -5.95 2.74
CA LEU A 147 4.98 -5.83 3.23
C LEU A 147 5.97 -5.42 2.12
N ILE A 148 5.84 -6.00 0.92
CA ILE A 148 6.64 -5.60 -0.24
C ILE A 148 6.40 -4.12 -0.57
N ASN A 149 5.13 -3.68 -0.57
CA ASN A 149 4.80 -2.28 -0.84
C ASN A 149 5.40 -1.35 0.22
N PHE A 150 5.30 -1.71 1.50
CA PHE A 150 5.92 -0.95 2.59
C PHE A 150 7.44 -0.86 2.45
N LEU A 151 8.11 -1.95 2.08
CA LEU A 151 9.56 -1.97 1.83
C LEU A 151 9.94 -1.05 0.66
N LEU A 152 9.15 -1.02 -0.41
CA LEU A 152 9.38 -0.11 -1.54
C LEU A 152 9.18 1.36 -1.14
N ILE A 153 8.14 1.67 -0.37
CA ILE A 153 7.92 3.02 0.18
C ILE A 153 9.08 3.42 1.10
N THR A 154 9.56 2.49 1.93
CA THR A 154 10.72 2.72 2.80
C THR A 154 11.98 2.99 1.99
N ASN A 155 12.23 2.21 0.94
CA ASN A 155 13.37 2.41 0.04
C ASN A 155 13.30 3.77 -0.65
N LEU A 156 12.11 4.18 -1.12
CA LEU A 156 11.90 5.50 -1.69
C LEU A 156 12.14 6.61 -0.66
N TRP A 157 11.62 6.46 0.56
CA TRP A 157 11.76 7.42 1.65
C TRP A 157 13.24 7.63 2.03
N VAL A 158 14.03 6.54 2.11
CA VAL A 158 15.47 6.63 2.41
C VAL A 158 16.27 7.20 1.23
N SER A 159 15.94 6.80 0.01
CA SER A 159 16.78 7.10 -1.16
C SER A 159 16.51 8.48 -1.78
N CYS A 160 15.35 9.10 -1.53
CA CYS A 160 14.94 10.29 -2.29
C CYS A 160 15.63 11.61 -1.88
N ALA A 161 16.24 11.68 -0.69
CA ALA A 161 16.90 12.91 -0.24
C ALA A 161 18.02 13.37 -1.19
N LYS A 162 18.79 12.43 -1.73
CA LYS A 162 19.93 12.71 -2.62
C LYS A 162 19.48 13.13 -4.04
N PRO A 163 18.56 12.43 -4.73
CA PRO A 163 17.93 12.90 -5.97
C PRO A 163 17.26 14.27 -5.84
N TYR A 164 16.59 14.55 -4.72
CA TYR A 164 15.94 15.84 -4.49
C TYR A 164 16.98 16.97 -4.42
N ALA A 165 18.01 16.82 -3.58
CA ALA A 165 19.06 17.81 -3.45
C ALA A 165 19.81 18.02 -4.78
N LEU A 166 20.17 16.92 -5.46
CA LEU A 166 20.81 16.95 -6.77
C LEU A 166 19.98 17.72 -7.79
N PHE A 167 18.68 17.43 -7.90
CA PHE A 167 17.80 18.12 -8.83
C PHE A 167 17.69 19.60 -8.52
N GLN A 168 17.46 19.97 -7.25
CA GLN A 168 17.33 21.39 -6.86
C GLN A 168 18.63 22.17 -7.06
N GLU A 169 19.78 21.59 -6.73
CA GLU A 169 21.09 22.22 -6.93
C GLU A 169 21.36 22.45 -8.41
N LYS A 170 21.14 21.44 -9.26
CA LYS A 170 21.37 21.57 -10.70
C LYS A 170 20.34 22.47 -11.37
N TYR A 171 19.10 22.43 -10.92
CA TYR A 171 18.04 23.32 -11.37
C TYR A 171 18.40 24.79 -11.10
N ASN A 172 18.71 25.15 -9.86
CA ASN A 172 18.96 26.55 -9.48
C ASN A 172 20.23 27.16 -10.09
N ASN A 173 21.19 26.32 -10.50
CA ASN A 173 22.45 26.78 -11.10
C ASN A 173 22.46 26.67 -12.64
N ALA A 174 21.39 26.13 -13.23
CA ALA A 174 21.28 26.00 -14.68
C ALA A 174 20.99 27.34 -15.35
N ILE A 175 21.38 27.46 -16.62
CA ILE A 175 20.96 28.61 -17.43
C ILE A 175 19.56 28.32 -17.94
N HIS A 176 18.60 29.13 -17.51
CA HIS A 176 17.19 29.02 -17.90
C HIS A 176 16.96 29.85 -19.17
N GLU A 177 17.07 29.22 -20.33
CA GLU A 177 16.71 29.87 -21.61
C GLU A 177 15.20 29.74 -21.85
N GLU A 178 14.51 30.84 -22.14
CA GLU A 178 13.05 30.87 -22.38
C GLU A 178 12.60 29.82 -23.40
N SER A 179 13.34 29.64 -24.49
CA SER A 179 12.98 28.68 -25.56
C SER A 179 12.89 27.21 -25.10
N LEU A 180 13.60 26.83 -24.03
CA LEU A 180 13.57 25.46 -23.50
C LEU A 180 12.32 25.24 -22.61
N TRP A 181 11.71 26.33 -22.13
CA TRP A 181 10.49 26.31 -21.32
C TRP A 181 9.23 26.12 -22.15
N ASP A 182 9.24 26.45 -23.44
CA ASP A 182 8.07 26.33 -24.32
C ASP A 182 7.40 24.95 -24.24
N SER A 183 8.22 23.89 -24.18
CA SER A 183 7.73 22.51 -24.04
C SER A 183 7.01 22.23 -22.71
N ILE A 184 7.43 22.87 -21.62
CA ILE A 184 6.84 22.74 -20.30
C ILE A 184 5.57 23.60 -20.20
N VAL A 185 5.64 24.82 -20.73
CA VAL A 185 4.51 25.76 -20.83
C VAL A 185 3.36 25.14 -21.60
N GLU A 186 3.61 24.60 -22.79
CA GLU A 186 2.58 23.97 -23.62
C GLU A 186 1.92 22.77 -22.91
N LYS A 187 2.72 21.94 -22.23
CA LYS A 187 2.23 20.70 -21.62
C LYS A 187 1.49 20.90 -20.31
N TYR A 188 1.88 21.88 -19.50
CA TYR A 188 1.29 22.16 -18.20
C TYR A 188 0.39 23.40 -18.18
N ASN A 189 0.28 24.12 -19.30
CA ASN A 189 -0.42 25.39 -19.40
C ASN A 189 -0.08 26.34 -18.23
N CYS A 190 1.22 26.40 -17.91
CA CYS A 190 1.75 27.21 -16.84
C CYS A 190 2.32 28.51 -17.38
N ILE A 191 2.39 29.53 -16.54
CA ILE A 191 2.92 30.84 -16.94
C ILE A 191 4.40 30.89 -16.57
N ASN A 192 5.24 31.13 -17.58
CA ASN A 192 6.65 31.48 -17.40
C ASN A 192 6.74 33.01 -17.25
N ASP A 193 6.44 33.48 -16.03
CA ASP A 193 6.49 34.91 -15.69
C ASP A 193 7.63 35.14 -14.68
N GLU A 194 8.71 35.76 -15.15
CA GLU A 194 9.85 36.15 -14.32
C GLU A 194 9.48 37.23 -13.29
N ASP A 195 8.48 38.07 -13.59
CA ASP A 195 8.07 39.21 -12.77
C ASP A 195 7.17 38.81 -11.59
N LYS A 196 6.80 37.52 -11.51
CA LYS A 196 6.12 36.90 -10.35
C LYS A 196 4.77 37.57 -10.03
N GLU A 197 4.09 38.13 -11.02
CA GLU A 197 2.76 38.73 -10.83
C GLU A 197 1.66 37.66 -10.71
N VAL A 198 1.92 36.46 -11.23
CA VAL A 198 0.99 35.33 -11.23
C VAL A 198 1.00 34.56 -9.91
N HIS A 199 -0.13 33.96 -9.53
CA HIS A 199 -0.21 33.08 -8.36
C HIS A 199 0.80 31.91 -8.44
N LYS A 200 1.48 31.61 -7.31
CA LYS A 200 2.59 30.64 -7.28
C LYS A 200 2.25 29.26 -7.84
N SER A 201 1.00 28.80 -7.74
CA SER A 201 0.57 27.48 -8.23
C SER A 201 0.56 27.35 -9.75
N GLU A 202 0.48 28.47 -10.47
CA GLU A 202 0.38 28.51 -11.94
C GLU A 202 1.74 28.73 -12.61
N ARG A 203 2.80 28.95 -11.81
CA ARG A 203 4.16 29.18 -12.31
C ARG A 203 4.82 27.87 -12.73
N CYS A 204 5.50 27.89 -13.87
CA CYS A 204 6.24 26.72 -14.36
C CYS A 204 7.33 26.26 -13.39
N ASP A 205 8.06 27.20 -12.78
CA ASP A 205 9.09 26.90 -11.75
C ASP A 205 8.54 26.09 -10.57
N THR A 206 7.31 26.38 -10.13
CA THR A 206 6.68 25.65 -9.02
C THR A 206 6.35 24.21 -9.43
N ILE A 207 6.06 23.97 -10.71
CA ILE A 207 5.80 22.63 -11.23
C ILE A 207 7.12 21.88 -11.38
N VAL A 208 8.15 22.53 -11.96
CA VAL A 208 9.48 21.93 -12.14
C VAL A 208 10.15 21.62 -10.81
N SER A 209 10.05 22.48 -9.81
CA SER A 209 10.56 22.19 -8.46
C SER A 209 9.89 20.99 -7.78
N LYS A 210 8.70 20.56 -8.25
CA LYS A 210 8.00 19.35 -7.79
C LYS A 210 8.28 18.11 -8.64
N THR A 211 9.20 18.17 -9.59
CA THR A 211 9.61 17.02 -10.41
C THR A 211 10.10 15.87 -9.54
N VAL A 212 10.89 16.19 -8.51
CA VAL A 212 11.27 15.25 -7.46
C VAL A 212 10.38 15.51 -6.25
N MET A 213 9.84 14.43 -5.70
CA MET A 213 8.89 14.46 -4.58
C MET A 213 9.55 15.12 -3.37
N PRO A 214 9.00 16.22 -2.85
CA PRO A 214 9.51 16.84 -1.63
C PRO A 214 9.41 15.89 -0.44
N GLN A 215 10.35 15.99 0.49
CA GLN A 215 10.41 15.11 1.69
C GLN A 215 9.09 15.05 2.46
N ILE A 216 8.34 16.16 2.56
CA ILE A 216 7.06 16.18 3.26
C ILE A 216 6.04 15.17 2.71
N TRP A 217 6.02 14.96 1.39
CA TRP A 217 5.10 13.98 0.76
C TRP A 217 5.55 12.55 1.03
N LEU A 218 6.87 12.31 1.05
CA LEU A 218 7.43 11.02 1.43
C LEU A 218 7.16 10.69 2.89
N ASP A 219 7.31 11.66 3.78
CA ASP A 219 7.00 11.51 5.20
C ASP A 219 5.52 11.17 5.39
N ILE A 220 4.62 11.91 4.73
CA ILE A 220 3.18 11.62 4.76
C ILE A 220 2.94 10.19 4.27
N MET A 221 3.48 9.78 3.13
CA MET A 221 3.30 8.42 2.60
C MET A 221 3.82 7.35 3.56
N PHE A 222 5.06 7.49 4.04
CA PHE A 222 5.71 6.50 4.90
C PHE A 222 4.99 6.36 6.25
N TYR A 223 4.75 7.47 6.94
CA TYR A 223 4.10 7.45 8.25
C TYR A 223 2.62 7.08 8.14
N SER A 224 1.88 7.60 7.16
CA SER A 224 0.47 7.21 6.99
C SER A 224 0.34 5.74 6.68
N TYR A 225 1.15 5.19 5.77
CA TYR A 225 1.10 3.76 5.46
C TYR A 225 1.45 2.93 6.69
N GLY A 226 2.60 3.17 7.34
CA GLY A 226 3.01 2.37 8.50
C GLY A 226 2.05 2.46 9.69
N ILE A 227 1.72 3.69 10.12
CA ILE A 227 0.89 3.91 11.32
C ILE A 227 -0.54 3.42 11.09
N LEU A 228 -1.13 3.69 9.92
CA LEU A 228 -2.50 3.27 9.66
C LEU A 228 -2.61 1.74 9.55
N HIS A 229 -1.61 1.04 9.00
CA HIS A 229 -1.61 -0.43 9.01
C HIS A 229 -1.51 -1.00 10.43
N LEU A 230 -0.69 -0.40 11.30
CA LEU A 230 -0.63 -0.80 12.71
C LEU A 230 -1.99 -0.63 13.38
N ILE A 231 -2.64 0.52 13.19
CA ILE A 231 -3.98 0.78 13.73
C ILE A 231 -5.00 -0.21 13.15
N ALA A 232 -4.98 -0.45 11.84
CA ALA A 232 -5.89 -1.37 11.17
C ALA A 232 -5.73 -2.80 11.67
N LEU A 233 -4.51 -3.29 11.89
CA LEU A 233 -4.23 -4.60 12.47
C LEU A 233 -4.71 -4.71 13.92
N ILE A 234 -4.56 -3.63 14.71
CA ILE A 234 -5.07 -3.59 16.08
C ILE A 234 -6.60 -3.70 16.07
N ILE A 235 -7.28 -2.87 15.27
CA ILE A 235 -8.75 -2.90 15.13
C ILE A 235 -9.22 -4.26 14.60
N PHE A 236 -8.55 -4.80 13.59
CA PHE A 236 -8.85 -6.12 13.04
C PHE A 236 -8.78 -7.21 14.11
N GLY A 237 -7.73 -7.21 14.94
CA GLY A 237 -7.60 -8.19 16.03
C GLY A 237 -8.66 -8.06 17.13
N PHE A 238 -9.28 -6.89 17.31
CA PHE A 238 -10.43 -6.73 18.20
C PHE A 238 -11.76 -7.14 17.56
N ILE A 239 -11.94 -6.89 16.26
CA ILE A 239 -13.17 -7.25 15.53
C ILE A 239 -13.22 -8.75 15.21
N ASN A 240 -12.06 -9.39 15.00
CA ASN A 240 -11.99 -10.79 14.63
C ASN A 240 -12.22 -11.71 15.85
N GLN A 241 -13.47 -12.10 16.06
CA GLN A 241 -13.86 -13.05 17.11
C GLN A 241 -13.72 -14.51 16.60
N ASN A 242 -13.82 -15.52 17.46
CA ASN A 242 -13.81 -16.91 16.97
C ASN A 242 -15.20 -17.32 16.47
N CYS A 243 -15.27 -17.93 15.30
CA CYS A 243 -16.40 -18.81 14.96
C CYS A 243 -16.14 -20.21 15.55
N ASN A 244 -16.34 -20.39 16.85
CA ASN A 244 -16.13 -21.67 17.57
C ASN A 244 -17.10 -22.81 17.14
N THR A 245 -17.83 -22.72 16.02
CA THR A 245 -18.89 -23.69 15.71
C THR A 245 -18.40 -24.97 15.04
N MET A 246 -17.31 -24.98 14.27
CA MET A 246 -16.88 -26.21 13.59
C MET A 246 -16.11 -27.19 14.50
N ASP A 247 -15.20 -26.71 15.36
CA ASP A 247 -14.43 -27.62 16.22
C ASP A 247 -15.33 -28.36 17.23
N LYS A 248 -16.40 -27.70 17.70
CA LYS A 248 -17.36 -28.35 18.62
C LYS A 248 -18.19 -29.45 17.96
N ILE A 249 -18.57 -29.30 16.70
CA ILE A 249 -19.41 -30.31 16.03
C ILE A 249 -18.60 -31.57 15.77
N ILE A 250 -17.32 -31.44 15.34
CA ILE A 250 -16.45 -32.60 15.14
C ILE A 250 -16.18 -33.30 16.48
N ASP A 251 -15.87 -32.55 17.54
CA ASP A 251 -15.64 -33.15 18.86
C ASP A 251 -16.90 -33.82 19.40
N GLU A 252 -18.09 -33.21 19.30
CA GLU A 252 -19.33 -33.80 19.80
C GLU A 252 -19.80 -34.99 18.95
N GLU A 253 -19.64 -34.95 17.62
CA GLU A 253 -20.00 -36.05 16.73
C GLU A 253 -19.05 -37.24 16.92
N GLU A 254 -17.72 -37.02 16.97
CA GLU A 254 -16.76 -38.09 17.30
C GLU A 254 -16.98 -38.64 18.72
N ILE A 255 -17.24 -37.79 19.71
CA ILE A 255 -17.52 -38.26 21.09
C ILE A 255 -18.84 -39.05 21.13
N ASN A 256 -19.86 -38.63 20.39
CA ASN A 256 -21.12 -39.35 20.32
C ASN A 256 -20.98 -40.67 19.57
N ASP A 257 -20.25 -40.71 18.46
CA ASP A 257 -19.94 -41.96 17.75
C ASP A 257 -19.15 -42.92 18.63
N VAL A 258 -18.12 -42.42 19.33
CA VAL A 258 -17.35 -43.23 20.29
C VAL A 258 -18.24 -43.72 21.43
N LYS A 259 -19.11 -42.87 21.99
CA LYS A 259 -20.09 -43.29 23.01
C LYS A 259 -21.04 -44.36 22.48
N THR A 260 -21.52 -44.22 21.24
CA THR A 260 -22.46 -45.16 20.63
C THR A 260 -21.79 -46.51 20.39
N ILE A 261 -20.54 -46.51 19.93
CA ILE A 261 -19.71 -47.71 19.77
C ILE A 261 -19.41 -48.38 21.12
N LEU A 262 -19.15 -47.60 22.17
CA LEU A 262 -18.90 -48.14 23.51
C LEU A 262 -20.16 -48.75 24.12
N LEU A 263 -21.31 -48.07 23.98
CA LEU A 263 -22.60 -48.58 24.45
C LEU A 263 -22.99 -49.88 23.71
N ASP A 264 -22.79 -49.94 22.38
CA ASP A 264 -23.10 -51.15 21.61
C ASP A 264 -22.18 -52.33 21.98
N LYS A 265 -20.92 -52.06 22.35
CA LYS A 265 -20.00 -53.09 22.88
C LYS A 265 -20.40 -53.58 24.27
N ASP A 266 -20.80 -52.69 25.18
CA ASP A 266 -21.23 -53.09 26.52
C ASP A 266 -22.54 -53.90 26.47
N PHE A 267 -23.50 -53.54 25.62
CA PHE A 267 -24.72 -54.33 25.44
C PHE A 267 -24.47 -55.72 24.86
N ASN A 268 -23.53 -55.86 23.93
CA ASN A 268 -23.14 -57.16 23.38
C ASN A 268 -22.42 -58.06 24.41
N HIS A 269 -21.81 -57.48 25.45
CA HIS A 269 -21.18 -58.26 26.50
C HIS A 269 -22.17 -58.74 27.58
N ILE A 270 -23.27 -58.01 27.79
CA ILE A 270 -24.32 -58.41 28.75
C ILE A 270 -25.18 -59.55 28.19
N HIS A 271 -25.36 -59.65 26.87
CA HIS A 271 -26.18 -60.70 26.26
C HIS A 271 -25.47 -62.04 26.02
N LYS A 272 -24.20 -62.17 26.42
CA LYS A 272 -23.41 -63.41 26.29
C LYS A 272 -23.03 -64.10 27.61
N CYS A 273 -23.61 -63.67 28.73
CA CYS A 273 -23.58 -64.41 30.00
C CYS A 273 -24.95 -65.04 30.27
#